data_AF-X8JGJ1-F1
#
_entry.id   AF-X8JGJ1-F1
#
_cell.length_a   1.000
_cell.length_b   1.000
_cell.length_c   1.000
_cell.angle_alpha   90.00
_cell.angle_beta   90.00
_cell.angle_gamma   90.00
#
_symmetry.space_group_name_H-M   'P 1'
#
loop_
_entity.id
_entity.type
_entity.pdbx_description
1 polymer ?
#
loop_
_entity_poly.entity_id
_entity_poly.type
_entity_poly.pdbx_seq_one_letter_code
_entity_poly.pdbx_strand_id
1 'polypeptide(L)'
;MPATIASSSSQKSTGSLTLDPRLQKLYSSLHNLPTNLPDHPDTYPFAGKFVLHQPDIGFYGSQQGALNHQLELIFGSRSVDRVINFKGRGRSLEAIVYIFMKYIDGEDGENVLLWKWVADLTHAAVQASTSQIESSHKQLPIEKPAKLTGRRRLNAKQPSKGKAQKAPKQQSEAAVNASKEISAIRWPHNPADLQDYKRKEDPYGRDRDEFLDILTIPCHSKLNKSHLRVRCSGAGCWWSWAEPRATARIFNHAFWCNGLNSELREEVQRRSAALSLAVKVQQQNNDGTTSTPLPSLEEIRQKEERTV
;
A
#
# COMPACT_ATOMS: atom_id res chain seq x y z
N MET A 1 -32.06 -35.01 27.61
CA MET A 1 -32.07 -35.43 26.19
C MET A 1 -31.25 -34.40 25.41
N PRO A 2 -29.95 -34.62 25.17
CA PRO A 2 -29.13 -33.69 24.38
C PRO A 2 -29.34 -33.94 22.89
N ALA A 3 -29.59 -32.88 22.13
CA ALA A 3 -29.78 -32.93 20.68
C ALA A 3 -28.41 -32.96 19.98
N THR A 4 -28.11 -34.08 19.32
CA THR A 4 -26.93 -34.27 18.50
C THR A 4 -27.10 -33.48 17.19
N ILE A 5 -26.38 -32.36 17.04
CA ILE A 5 -26.31 -31.63 15.78
C ILE A 5 -25.32 -32.37 14.89
N ALA A 6 -25.82 -33.05 13.86
CA ALA A 6 -25.02 -33.71 12.85
C ALA A 6 -24.32 -32.66 11.96
N SER A 7 -23.01 -32.50 12.11
CA SER A 7 -22.19 -31.73 11.17
C SER A 7 -22.06 -32.48 9.85
N SER A 8 -22.79 -32.00 8.85
CA SER A 8 -22.68 -32.42 7.45
C SER A 8 -21.32 -32.00 6.89
N SER A 9 -20.32 -32.87 7.03
CA SER A 9 -19.01 -32.71 6.39
C SER A 9 -19.15 -32.98 4.89
N SER A 10 -19.29 -31.92 4.09
CA SER A 10 -19.22 -31.98 2.63
C SER A 10 -17.86 -32.52 2.19
N GLN A 11 -17.82 -33.79 1.77
CA GLN A 11 -16.67 -34.39 1.11
C GLN A 11 -16.49 -33.72 -0.26
N LYS A 12 -15.56 -32.77 -0.35
CA LYS A 12 -15.08 -32.24 -1.63
C LYS A 12 -14.37 -33.37 -2.36
N SER A 13 -14.97 -33.82 -3.46
CA SER A 13 -14.37 -34.78 -4.38
C SER A 13 -13.00 -34.28 -4.82
N THR A 14 -12.00 -35.16 -4.75
CA THR A 14 -10.64 -34.94 -5.28
C THR A 14 -10.69 -34.92 -6.80
N GLY A 15 -11.32 -33.88 -7.35
CA GLY A 15 -11.17 -33.54 -8.76
C GLY A 15 -9.72 -33.16 -9.01
N SER A 16 -9.14 -33.71 -10.08
CA SER A 16 -7.83 -33.30 -10.58
C SER A 16 -7.77 -31.78 -10.62
N LEU A 17 -6.89 -31.18 -9.81
CA LEU A 17 -6.69 -29.72 -9.75
C LEU A 17 -5.98 -29.29 -11.02
N THR A 18 -6.72 -29.19 -12.11
CA THR A 18 -6.24 -28.57 -13.34
C THR A 18 -6.03 -27.09 -13.06
N LEU A 19 -4.77 -26.67 -13.12
CA LEU A 19 -4.35 -25.30 -12.90
C LEU A 19 -4.97 -24.39 -13.96
N ASP A 20 -5.46 -23.21 -13.57
CA ASP A 20 -5.99 -22.21 -14.53
C ASP A 20 -4.93 -21.90 -15.61
N PRO A 21 -5.30 -21.85 -16.91
CA PRO A 21 -4.35 -21.62 -17.99
C PRO A 21 -3.49 -20.36 -17.83
N ARG A 22 -4.01 -19.30 -17.20
CA ARG A 22 -3.27 -18.06 -16.89
C ARG A 22 -2.20 -18.30 -15.85
N LEU A 23 -2.52 -19.06 -14.81
CA LEU A 23 -1.54 -19.48 -13.79
C LEU A 23 -0.48 -20.42 -14.38
N GLN A 24 -0.87 -21.28 -15.33
CA GLN A 24 0.06 -22.18 -16.01
C GLN A 24 1.03 -21.38 -16.88
N LYS A 25 0.53 -20.36 -17.58
CA LYS A 25 1.37 -19.43 -18.34
C LYS A 25 2.34 -18.66 -17.45
N LEU A 26 1.88 -18.18 -16.28
CA LEU A 26 2.74 -17.54 -15.29
C LEU A 26 3.85 -18.49 -14.83
N TYR A 27 3.49 -19.72 -14.43
CA TYR A 27 4.45 -20.74 -14.00
C TYR A 27 5.53 -20.99 -15.06
N SER A 28 5.13 -21.27 -16.30
CA SER A 28 6.07 -21.48 -17.41
C SER A 28 6.96 -20.26 -17.66
N SER A 29 6.44 -19.05 -17.50
CA SER A 29 7.23 -17.82 -17.71
C SER A 29 8.26 -17.61 -16.59
N LEU A 30 7.89 -17.87 -15.33
CA LEU A 30 8.81 -17.79 -14.18
C LEU A 30 9.88 -18.88 -14.22
N HIS A 31 9.51 -20.09 -14.66
CA HIS A 31 10.45 -21.21 -14.79
C HIS A 31 11.53 -20.96 -15.85
N ASN A 32 11.16 -20.29 -16.94
CA ASN A 32 12.05 -19.94 -18.05
C ASN A 32 12.76 -18.58 -17.87
N LEU A 33 12.87 -18.10 -16.63
CA LEU A 33 13.65 -16.90 -16.34
C LEU A 33 15.14 -17.12 -16.68
N PRO A 34 15.84 -16.07 -17.16
CA PRO A 34 17.27 -16.09 -17.46
C PRO A 34 18.14 -16.74 -16.38
N THR A 35 19.08 -17.60 -16.79
CA THR A 35 20.01 -18.29 -15.87
C THR A 35 21.03 -17.36 -15.21
N ASN A 36 21.20 -16.13 -15.71
CA ASN A 36 22.03 -15.09 -15.09
C ASN A 36 21.39 -14.48 -13.82
N LEU A 37 20.09 -14.67 -13.61
CA LEU A 37 19.45 -14.35 -12.33
C LEU A 37 19.87 -15.39 -11.29
N PRO A 38 20.23 -14.95 -10.07
CA PRO A 38 20.69 -15.86 -9.05
C PRO A 38 19.56 -16.82 -8.63
N ASP A 39 19.91 -18.09 -8.49
CA ASP A 39 19.03 -19.12 -7.94
C ASP A 39 19.17 -19.11 -6.42
N HIS A 40 18.36 -18.25 -5.79
CA HIS A 40 18.40 -18.02 -4.35
C HIS A 40 17.05 -18.43 -3.75
N PRO A 41 16.99 -19.59 -3.06
CA PRO A 41 15.74 -20.12 -2.52
C PRO A 41 15.11 -19.20 -1.47
N ASP A 42 15.90 -18.31 -0.86
CA ASP A 42 15.42 -17.41 0.20
C ASP A 42 15.08 -15.99 -0.29
N THR A 43 15.16 -15.73 -1.60
CA THR A 43 14.87 -14.38 -2.15
C THR A 43 13.41 -13.98 -1.94
N TYR A 44 12.51 -14.95 -2.03
CA TYR A 44 11.07 -14.73 -1.92
C TYR A 44 10.50 -15.64 -0.84
N PRO A 45 9.56 -15.15 0.00
CA PRO A 45 9.05 -15.90 1.14
C PRO A 45 8.03 -16.99 0.76
N PHE A 46 7.86 -17.34 -0.53
CA PHE A 46 6.76 -18.18 -1.00
C PHE A 46 7.03 -19.69 -0.95
N ALA A 47 8.29 -20.13 -1.05
CA ALA A 47 8.63 -21.57 -1.01
C ALA A 47 8.39 -22.21 0.37
N GLY A 48 8.34 -21.41 1.43
CA GLY A 48 8.03 -21.87 2.77
C GLY A 48 6.54 -22.10 2.99
N LYS A 49 6.15 -22.34 4.25
CA LYS A 49 4.75 -22.27 4.69
C LYS A 49 4.29 -20.81 4.66
N PHE A 50 4.07 -20.27 3.46
CA PHE A 50 3.56 -18.92 3.31
C PHE A 50 2.18 -18.82 3.95
N VAL A 51 2.09 -17.97 4.98
CA VAL A 51 0.86 -17.72 5.73
C VAL A 51 0.68 -16.21 5.79
N LEU A 52 -0.49 -15.74 5.40
CA LEU A 52 -0.87 -14.35 5.60
C LEU A 52 -1.06 -14.10 7.10
N HIS A 53 -0.44 -13.05 7.61
CA HIS A 53 -0.58 -12.68 9.01
C HIS A 53 -2.03 -12.26 9.29
N GLN A 54 -2.64 -12.83 10.32
CA GLN A 54 -4.02 -12.52 10.72
C GLN A 54 -4.27 -11.01 10.98
N PRO A 55 -3.34 -10.28 11.63
CA PRO A 55 -3.47 -8.84 11.75
C PRO A 55 -3.58 -8.12 10.39
N ASP A 56 -2.85 -8.58 9.38
CA ASP A 56 -2.90 -7.98 8.04
C ASP A 56 -4.22 -8.30 7.34
N ILE A 57 -4.76 -9.52 7.52
CA ILE A 57 -6.08 -9.87 6.98
C ILE A 57 -7.15 -8.95 7.58
N GLY A 58 -7.11 -8.73 8.91
CA GLY A 58 -8.00 -7.78 9.57
C GLY A 58 -7.79 -6.34 9.11
N PHE A 59 -6.55 -5.93 8.87
CA PHE A 59 -6.18 -4.58 8.41
C PHE A 59 -6.64 -4.29 6.98
N TYR A 60 -6.43 -5.23 6.06
CA TYR A 60 -6.76 -5.07 4.64
C TYR A 60 -8.18 -5.55 4.30
N GLY A 61 -8.92 -6.05 5.29
CA GLY A 61 -10.32 -6.45 5.19
C GLY A 61 -10.56 -7.82 4.55
N SER A 62 -9.56 -8.41 3.88
CA SER A 62 -9.66 -9.75 3.31
C SER A 62 -8.30 -10.41 3.13
N GLN A 63 -8.29 -11.73 2.92
CA GLN A 63 -7.07 -12.47 2.60
C GLN A 63 -6.44 -11.96 1.30
N GLN A 64 -7.26 -11.64 0.31
CA GLN A 64 -6.82 -11.12 -0.98
C GLN A 64 -6.25 -9.70 -0.85
N GLY A 65 -6.85 -8.86 0.01
CA GLY A 65 -6.33 -7.54 0.35
C GLY A 65 -4.95 -7.61 1.01
N ALA A 66 -4.80 -8.50 2.00
CA ALA A 66 -3.52 -8.72 2.68
C ALA A 66 -2.45 -9.29 1.73
N LEU A 67 -2.83 -10.23 0.86
CA LEU A 67 -1.94 -10.75 -0.16
C LEU A 67 -1.53 -9.65 -1.15
N ASN A 68 -2.46 -8.81 -1.61
CA ASN A 68 -2.13 -7.70 -2.49
C ASN A 68 -1.08 -6.78 -1.86
N HIS A 69 -1.24 -6.44 -0.58
CA HIS A 69 -0.23 -5.63 0.11
C HIS A 69 1.13 -6.34 0.21
N GLN A 70 1.14 -7.63 0.54
CA GLN A 70 2.39 -8.40 0.61
C GLN A 70 3.11 -8.45 -0.74
N LEU A 71 2.36 -8.54 -1.85
CA LEU A 71 2.92 -8.47 -3.20
C LEU A 71 3.52 -7.09 -3.49
N GLU A 72 2.89 -6.00 -3.05
CA GLU A 72 3.44 -4.65 -3.15
C GLU A 72 4.75 -4.50 -2.36
N LEU A 73 4.87 -5.14 -1.19
CA LEU A 73 6.12 -5.13 -0.42
C LEU A 73 7.25 -5.89 -1.11
N ILE A 74 6.93 -7.00 -1.77
CA ILE A 74 7.92 -7.88 -2.41
C ILE A 74 8.36 -7.34 -3.78
N PHE A 75 7.42 -6.98 -4.63
CA PHE A 75 7.64 -6.58 -6.02
C PHE A 75 7.61 -5.06 -6.23
N GLY A 76 7.19 -4.29 -5.24
CA GLY A 76 7.00 -2.85 -5.33
C GLY A 76 5.58 -2.45 -5.73
N SER A 77 5.33 -1.14 -5.70
CA SER A 77 4.03 -0.56 -6.11
C SER A 77 3.76 -0.76 -7.60
N ARG A 78 2.52 -1.11 -7.94
CA ARG A 78 2.00 -1.26 -9.32
C ARG A 78 1.76 0.06 -10.06
N SER A 79 2.61 1.07 -9.86
CA SER A 79 2.50 2.31 -10.64
C SER A 79 2.73 2.01 -12.11
N VAL A 80 1.95 2.65 -13.00
CA VAL A 80 1.82 2.37 -14.45
C VAL A 80 3.17 2.20 -15.19
N ASP A 81 4.24 2.85 -14.72
CA ASP A 81 5.54 2.85 -15.40
C ASP A 81 6.64 2.00 -14.73
N ARG A 82 6.30 1.18 -13.73
CA ARG A 82 7.30 0.34 -13.05
C ARG A 82 7.26 -1.09 -13.56
N VAL A 83 8.31 -1.46 -14.30
CA VAL A 83 8.61 -2.86 -14.64
C VAL A 83 9.05 -3.59 -13.36
N ILE A 84 8.46 -4.76 -13.12
CA ILE A 84 8.85 -5.63 -12.01
C ILE A 84 10.22 -6.22 -12.32
N ASN A 85 11.20 -5.96 -11.44
CA ASN A 85 12.55 -6.52 -11.55
C ASN A 85 12.69 -7.71 -10.60
N PHE A 86 12.87 -8.91 -11.16
CA PHE A 86 13.11 -10.10 -10.36
C PHE A 86 14.52 -10.06 -9.75
N LYS A 87 14.59 -10.22 -8.43
CA LYS A 87 15.87 -10.27 -7.68
C LYS A 87 16.57 -11.63 -7.77
N GLY A 88 15.82 -12.66 -8.15
CA GLY A 88 16.29 -14.03 -8.29
C GLY A 88 15.25 -14.89 -9.00
N ARG A 89 15.62 -16.13 -9.30
CA ARG A 89 14.77 -17.15 -9.90
C ARG A 89 14.68 -18.40 -9.01
N GLY A 90 13.92 -19.39 -9.47
CA GLY A 90 13.83 -20.71 -8.85
C GLY A 90 12.53 -20.94 -8.10
N ARG A 91 12.49 -22.05 -7.34
CA ARG A 91 11.27 -22.57 -6.70
C ARG A 91 10.59 -21.58 -5.77
N SER A 92 11.36 -20.70 -5.13
CA SER A 92 10.84 -19.67 -4.24
C SER A 92 9.99 -18.63 -4.95
N LEU A 93 10.30 -18.30 -6.20
CA LEU A 93 9.48 -17.42 -7.00
C LEU A 93 8.32 -18.18 -7.63
N GLU A 94 8.57 -19.37 -8.17
CA GLU A 94 7.54 -20.23 -8.79
C GLU A 94 6.40 -20.58 -7.82
N ALA A 95 6.71 -20.70 -6.52
CA ALA A 95 5.73 -21.01 -5.48
C ALA A 95 4.59 -19.97 -5.37
N ILE A 96 4.77 -18.75 -5.89
CA ILE A 96 3.73 -17.73 -5.94
C ILE A 96 2.48 -18.19 -6.72
N VAL A 97 2.65 -19.08 -7.71
CA VAL A 97 1.55 -19.61 -8.51
C VAL A 97 0.56 -20.38 -7.65
N TYR A 98 1.05 -21.15 -6.67
CA TYR A 98 0.21 -21.89 -5.74
C TYR A 98 -0.46 -20.96 -4.72
N ILE A 99 0.18 -19.84 -4.37
CA ILE A 99 -0.42 -18.81 -3.52
C ILE A 99 -1.58 -18.16 -4.27
N PHE A 100 -1.40 -17.78 -5.54
CA PHE A 100 -2.50 -17.28 -6.35
C PHE A 100 -3.63 -18.29 -6.51
N MET A 101 -3.31 -19.55 -6.80
CA MET A 101 -4.32 -20.62 -6.87
C MET A 101 -5.13 -20.75 -5.58
N LYS A 102 -4.51 -20.52 -4.41
CA LYS A 102 -5.19 -20.59 -3.11
C LYS A 102 -6.07 -19.36 -2.82
N TYR A 103 -5.64 -18.17 -3.21
CA TYR A 103 -6.25 -16.91 -2.76
C TYR A 103 -7.06 -16.16 -3.82
N ILE A 104 -6.94 -16.51 -5.11
CA ILE A 104 -7.71 -15.84 -6.17
C ILE A 104 -9.22 -16.07 -6.01
N ASP A 105 -9.62 -17.32 -5.75
CA ASP A 105 -11.02 -17.74 -5.59
C ASP A 105 -11.45 -17.76 -4.11
N GLY A 106 -10.96 -16.79 -3.32
CA GLY A 106 -11.24 -16.73 -1.88
C GLY A 106 -12.72 -16.55 -1.55
N GLU A 107 -13.05 -16.47 -0.25
CA GLU A 107 -14.44 -16.40 0.25
C GLU A 107 -15.25 -15.24 -0.33
N ASP A 108 -14.58 -14.14 -0.68
CA ASP A 108 -15.17 -12.94 -1.30
C ASP A 108 -15.33 -13.04 -2.84
N GLY A 109 -15.07 -14.22 -3.43
CA GLY A 109 -15.07 -14.45 -4.87
C GLY A 109 -13.76 -14.07 -5.57
N GLU A 110 -13.79 -14.11 -6.91
CA GLU A 110 -12.63 -13.83 -7.76
C GLU A 110 -12.10 -12.40 -7.54
N ASN A 111 -10.84 -12.30 -7.10
CA ASN A 111 -10.22 -11.00 -6.89
C ASN A 111 -9.50 -10.47 -8.15
N VAL A 112 -10.11 -9.45 -8.77
CA VAL A 112 -9.57 -8.79 -9.98
C VAL A 112 -8.15 -8.23 -9.77
N LEU A 113 -7.79 -7.78 -8.56
CA LEU A 113 -6.44 -7.25 -8.31
C LEU A 113 -5.38 -8.35 -8.35
N LEU A 114 -5.66 -9.54 -7.83
CA LEU A 114 -4.75 -10.67 -7.88
C LEU A 114 -4.56 -11.17 -9.32
N TRP A 115 -5.63 -11.20 -10.13
CA TRP A 115 -5.49 -11.51 -11.56
C TRP A 115 -4.62 -10.52 -12.31
N LYS A 116 -4.69 -9.24 -11.95
CA LYS A 116 -3.79 -8.24 -12.52
C LYS A 116 -2.33 -8.47 -12.10
N TRP A 117 -2.07 -8.91 -10.87
CA TRP A 117 -0.71 -9.32 -10.48
C TRP A 117 -0.20 -10.50 -11.30
N VAL A 118 -1.04 -11.50 -11.58
CA VAL A 118 -0.68 -12.62 -12.47
C VAL A 118 -0.27 -12.11 -13.85
N ALA A 119 -1.02 -11.16 -14.42
CA ALA A 119 -0.68 -10.54 -15.70
C ALA A 119 0.64 -9.76 -15.64
N ASP A 120 0.83 -8.92 -14.63
CA ASP A 120 2.02 -8.07 -14.47
C ASP A 120 3.29 -8.93 -14.31
N LEU A 121 3.24 -9.97 -13.47
CA LEU A 121 4.36 -10.89 -13.25
C LEU A 121 4.68 -11.72 -14.50
N THR A 122 3.65 -12.17 -15.23
CA THR A 122 3.84 -12.89 -16.50
C THR A 122 4.54 -11.99 -17.52
N HIS A 123 4.06 -10.75 -17.67
CA HIS A 123 4.63 -9.78 -18.60
C HIS A 123 6.09 -9.45 -18.23
N ALA A 124 6.37 -9.20 -16.95
CA ALA A 124 7.73 -8.96 -16.48
C ALA A 124 8.66 -10.16 -16.73
N ALA A 125 8.17 -11.39 -16.55
CA ALA A 125 8.97 -12.59 -16.78
C ALA A 125 9.33 -12.77 -18.26
N VAL A 126 8.35 -12.56 -19.15
CA VAL A 126 8.58 -12.57 -20.60
C VAL A 126 9.58 -11.49 -21.02
N GLN A 127 9.45 -10.27 -20.50
CA GLN A 127 10.39 -9.18 -20.79
C GLN A 127 11.82 -9.48 -20.32
N ALA A 128 11.97 -10.07 -19.12
CA ALA A 128 13.27 -10.46 -18.59
C ALA A 128 13.96 -11.49 -19.51
N SER A 129 13.22 -12.48 -20.01
CA SER A 129 13.74 -13.49 -20.94
C SER A 129 14.13 -12.90 -22.31
N THR A 130 13.32 -12.00 -22.88
CA THR A 130 13.60 -11.36 -24.18
C THR A 130 14.84 -10.46 -24.12
N SER A 131 15.00 -9.68 -23.05
CA SER A 131 16.10 -8.72 -22.89
C SER A 131 17.49 -9.40 -22.90
N GLN A 132 17.57 -10.66 -22.46
CA GLN A 132 18.82 -11.41 -22.47
C GLN A 132 19.27 -11.78 -23.90
N ILE A 133 18.33 -12.11 -24.78
CA ILE A 133 18.61 -12.49 -26.17
C ILE A 133 19.27 -11.32 -26.91
N GLU A 134 18.76 -10.10 -26.70
CA GLU A 134 19.31 -8.90 -27.33
C GLU A 134 20.71 -8.54 -26.82
N SER A 135 20.98 -8.77 -25.53
CA SER A 135 22.29 -8.49 -24.93
C SER A 135 23.39 -9.43 -25.44
N SER A 136 23.05 -10.69 -25.73
CA SER A 136 24.00 -11.69 -26.22
C SER A 136 24.36 -11.45 -27.69
N HIS A 137 23.48 -10.83 -28.47
CA HIS A 137 23.67 -10.64 -29.91
C HIS A 137 24.50 -9.39 -30.28
N LYS A 138 24.79 -8.50 -29.33
CA LYS A 138 25.54 -7.24 -29.55
C LYS A 138 27.04 -7.30 -29.21
N GLN A 139 27.57 -8.46 -28.82
CA GLN A 139 29.01 -8.66 -28.60
C GLN A 139 29.68 -9.42 -29.75
N LEU A 140 29.76 -8.79 -30.92
CA LEU A 140 30.83 -9.07 -31.89
C LEU A 140 31.70 -7.82 -31.99
N PRO A 141 32.97 -7.86 -31.56
CA PRO A 141 33.88 -6.73 -31.69
C PRO A 141 34.21 -6.53 -33.17
N ILE A 142 33.65 -5.49 -33.79
CA ILE A 142 34.31 -4.88 -34.94
C ILE A 142 35.45 -4.04 -34.35
N GLU A 143 36.65 -4.62 -34.33
CA GLU A 143 37.89 -3.92 -34.02
C GLU A 143 38.01 -2.69 -34.93
N LYS A 144 37.80 -1.49 -34.36
CA LYS A 144 38.20 -0.24 -35.00
C LYS A 144 39.59 0.13 -34.47
N PRO A 145 40.57 0.38 -35.35
CA PRO A 145 41.93 0.71 -34.94
C PRO A 145 41.97 2.06 -34.20
N ALA A 146 42.68 2.05 -33.08
CA ALA A 146 42.84 3.16 -32.16
C ALA A 146 43.53 4.38 -32.81
N LYS A 147 42.91 5.56 -32.69
CA LYS A 147 43.58 6.85 -32.86
C LYS A 147 43.85 7.47 -31.49
N LEU A 148 45.15 7.49 -31.15
CA LEU A 148 45.75 8.23 -30.05
C LEU A 148 45.77 9.74 -30.36
N THR A 149 44.99 10.53 -29.62
CA THR A 149 45.20 11.97 -29.38
C THR A 149 44.52 12.25 -28.03
N GLY A 150 45.13 12.74 -26.96
CA GLY A 150 46.22 13.70 -26.83
C GLY A 150 45.66 15.02 -26.27
N ARG A 151 46.14 15.40 -25.07
CA ARG A 151 46.15 16.76 -24.45
C ARG A 151 44.94 17.29 -23.63
N ARG A 152 45.24 17.46 -22.33
CA ARG A 152 45.43 18.77 -21.61
C ARG A 152 44.17 19.60 -21.28
N ARG A 153 43.87 19.75 -19.98
CA ARG A 153 44.16 20.99 -19.21
C ARG A 153 43.63 20.91 -17.76
N LEU A 154 44.54 21.22 -16.84
CA LEU A 154 44.29 21.74 -15.49
C LEU A 154 43.68 23.14 -15.59
N ASN A 155 42.69 23.45 -14.74
CA ASN A 155 42.32 24.81 -14.30
C ASN A 155 41.65 24.65 -12.93
N ALA A 156 42.27 25.07 -11.82
CA ALA A 156 42.44 26.45 -11.34
C ALA A 156 41.23 26.96 -10.53
N LYS A 157 41.42 26.90 -9.21
CA LYS A 157 40.91 27.72 -8.10
C LYS A 157 39.94 28.87 -8.44
N GLN A 158 38.81 28.91 -7.72
CA GLN A 158 38.26 30.15 -7.19
C GLN A 158 37.83 29.98 -5.72
N PRO A 159 38.13 30.96 -4.83
CA PRO A 159 37.57 31.04 -3.48
C PRO A 159 36.35 31.96 -3.47
N SER A 160 35.17 31.45 -3.12
CA SER A 160 34.00 32.27 -2.85
C SER A 160 33.75 32.41 -1.35
N LYS A 161 33.48 33.65 -0.98
CA LYS A 161 33.44 34.25 0.36
C LYS A 161 32.26 33.76 1.21
N GLY A 162 32.56 33.50 2.48
CA GLY A 162 31.81 33.98 3.66
C GLY A 162 30.30 33.79 3.68
N LYS A 163 29.84 32.65 4.24
CA LYS A 163 28.59 32.59 4.99
C LYS A 163 28.88 32.06 6.39
N ALA A 164 28.50 32.84 7.39
CA ALA A 164 28.64 32.52 8.81
C ALA A 164 27.98 31.17 9.11
N GLN A 165 28.81 30.18 9.43
CA GLN A 165 28.37 28.89 9.94
C GLN A 165 27.84 29.13 11.37
N LYS A 166 26.52 29.03 11.54
CA LYS A 166 25.91 28.88 12.86
C LYS A 166 26.48 27.60 13.49
N ALA A 167 27.03 27.73 14.69
CA ALA A 167 27.57 26.63 15.47
C ALA A 167 26.57 25.46 15.54
N PRO A 168 26.98 24.21 15.25
CA PRO A 168 26.14 23.06 15.48
C PRO A 168 25.90 22.94 16.98
N LYS A 169 24.62 23.02 17.41
CA LYS A 169 24.23 22.63 18.77
C LYS A 169 24.65 21.18 18.96
N GLN A 170 25.71 20.96 19.74
CA GLN A 170 26.07 19.64 20.23
C GLN A 170 24.91 19.12 21.07
N GLN A 171 24.04 18.33 20.45
CA GLN A 171 23.12 17.50 21.22
C GLN A 171 23.96 16.46 21.94
N SER A 172 23.75 16.32 23.25
CA SER A 172 24.52 15.37 24.06
C SER A 172 24.37 13.96 23.48
N GLU A 173 25.45 13.18 23.54
CA GLU A 173 25.51 11.81 23.05
C GLU A 173 24.43 10.91 23.69
N ALA A 174 24.01 11.25 24.92
CA ALA A 174 22.86 10.66 25.60
C ALA A 174 21.52 10.92 24.89
N ALA A 175 21.27 12.12 24.37
CA ALA A 175 20.07 12.44 23.60
C ALA A 175 20.05 11.73 22.24
N VAL A 176 21.23 11.56 21.63
CA VAL A 176 21.39 10.79 20.37
C VAL A 176 21.15 9.30 20.61
N ASN A 177 21.67 8.73 21.70
CA ASN A 177 21.49 7.31 22.02
C ASN A 177 20.06 6.98 22.51
N ALA A 178 19.44 7.85 23.31
CA ALA A 178 18.01 7.71 23.65
C ALA A 178 17.12 7.79 22.39
N SER A 179 17.46 8.65 21.43
CA SER A 179 16.75 8.70 20.14
C SER A 179 16.96 7.43 19.31
N LYS A 180 18.13 6.78 19.40
CA LYS A 180 18.41 5.52 18.69
C LYS A 180 17.62 4.34 19.25
N GLU A 181 17.51 4.19 20.57
CA GLU A 181 16.70 3.14 21.19
C GLU A 181 15.20 3.30 20.89
N ILE A 182 14.72 4.54 20.86
CA ILE A 182 13.35 4.89 20.43
C ILE A 182 13.13 4.61 18.93
N SER A 183 14.18 4.68 18.11
CA SER A 183 14.12 4.54 16.65
C SER A 183 14.14 3.11 16.10
N ALA A 184 14.21 2.09 16.97
CA ALA A 184 14.08 0.68 16.54
C ALA A 184 12.74 0.42 15.83
N ILE A 185 11.71 1.22 16.16
CA ILE A 185 10.53 1.40 15.32
C ILE A 185 10.80 2.62 14.44
N ARG A 186 10.98 2.41 13.14
CA ARG A 186 11.36 3.45 12.16
C ARG A 186 10.21 4.44 11.95
N TRP A 187 10.06 5.39 12.87
CA TRP A 187 9.11 6.49 12.71
C TRP A 187 9.62 7.47 11.66
N PRO A 188 8.76 8.00 10.77
CA PRO A 188 9.16 9.02 9.79
C PRO A 188 9.59 10.35 10.42
N HIS A 189 9.36 10.53 11.71
CA HIS A 189 9.59 11.77 12.47
C HIS A 189 9.99 11.44 13.90
N ASN A 190 10.79 12.31 14.52
CA ASN A 190 11.09 12.21 15.94
C ASN A 190 9.89 12.75 16.74
N PRO A 191 9.21 11.94 17.59
CA PRO A 191 8.08 12.41 18.37
C PRO A 191 8.45 13.55 19.33
N ALA A 192 9.72 13.63 19.78
CA ALA A 192 10.20 14.72 20.61
C ALA A 192 10.29 16.07 19.88
N ASP A 193 10.22 16.08 18.54
CA ASP A 193 10.21 17.30 17.71
C ASP A 193 8.81 17.90 17.55
N LEU A 194 7.76 17.25 18.07
CA LEU A 194 6.40 17.79 17.95
C LEU A 194 6.07 18.73 19.11
N GLN A 195 5.42 19.85 18.79
CA GLN A 195 4.86 20.78 19.75
C GLN A 195 3.36 20.97 19.45
N ASP A 196 2.53 20.74 20.47
CA ASP A 196 1.09 20.94 20.36
C ASP A 196 0.77 22.43 20.23
N TYR A 197 -0.27 22.73 19.47
CA TYR A 197 -0.79 24.09 19.36
C TYR A 197 -2.31 24.07 19.43
N LYS A 198 -2.91 25.16 19.89
CA LYS A 198 -4.36 25.33 19.78
C LYS A 198 -4.68 25.76 18.36
N ARG A 199 -5.46 24.95 17.64
CA ARG A 199 -5.98 25.32 16.32
C ARG A 199 -6.89 26.56 16.49
N LYS A 200 -6.75 27.52 15.59
CA LYS A 200 -7.66 28.67 15.53
C LYS A 200 -8.98 28.23 14.90
N GLU A 201 -10.08 28.75 15.40
CA GLU A 201 -11.39 28.53 14.82
C GLU A 201 -11.50 29.39 13.55
N ASP A 202 -11.53 28.74 12.39
CA ASP A 202 -11.71 29.40 11.12
C ASP A 202 -13.22 29.40 10.77
N PRO A 203 -13.90 30.57 10.75
CA PRO A 203 -15.35 30.64 10.53
C PRO A 203 -15.78 30.31 9.09
N TYR A 204 -14.82 30.16 8.17
CA TYR A 204 -15.07 29.96 6.73
C TYR A 204 -14.63 28.58 6.22
N GLY A 205 -14.42 27.61 7.11
CA GLY A 205 -13.96 26.26 6.78
C GLY A 205 -15.07 25.22 6.58
N ARG A 206 -14.70 24.06 6.05
CA ARG A 206 -15.56 22.85 6.09
C ARG A 206 -15.82 22.47 7.55
N ASP A 207 -17.03 22.02 7.83
CA ASP A 207 -17.41 21.53 9.16
C ASP A 207 -16.38 20.51 9.66
N ARG A 208 -16.02 20.68 10.94
CA ARG A 208 -15.03 19.83 11.59
C ARG A 208 -15.69 18.51 11.95
N ASP A 209 -14.96 17.44 11.70
CA ASP A 209 -15.26 16.16 12.34
C ASP A 209 -14.79 16.21 13.79
N GLU A 210 -15.71 16.50 14.70
CA GLU A 210 -15.48 16.59 16.14
C GLU A 210 -14.88 15.30 16.70
N PHE A 211 -15.23 14.14 16.13
CA PHE A 211 -14.70 12.87 16.59
C PHE A 211 -13.24 12.68 16.21
N LEU A 212 -12.83 13.14 15.02
CA LEU A 212 -11.40 13.22 14.69
C LEU A 212 -10.65 14.20 15.59
N ASP A 213 -11.29 15.26 16.08
CA ASP A 213 -10.69 16.17 17.06
C ASP A 213 -10.47 15.49 18.43
N ILE A 214 -11.30 14.51 18.81
CA ILE A 214 -11.11 13.69 20.01
C ILE A 214 -9.93 12.72 19.84
N LEU A 215 -9.79 12.11 18.65
CA LEU A 215 -8.74 11.13 18.36
C LEU A 215 -7.36 11.74 18.10
N THR A 216 -7.30 13.05 17.82
CA THR A 216 -6.07 13.70 17.37
C THR A 216 -5.78 15.03 18.05
N ILE A 217 -4.49 15.29 18.28
CA ILE A 217 -3.99 16.54 18.84
C ILE A 217 -3.25 17.29 17.74
N PRO A 218 -3.65 18.53 17.38
CA PRO A 218 -2.92 19.35 16.43
C PRO A 218 -1.54 19.72 16.95
N CYS A 219 -0.51 19.48 16.14
CA CYS A 219 0.89 19.72 16.49
C CYS A 219 1.70 20.20 15.26
N HIS A 220 2.87 20.77 15.50
CA HIS A 220 3.81 21.13 14.44
C HIS A 220 5.23 20.75 14.84
N SER A 221 6.15 20.67 13.87
CA SER A 221 7.57 20.47 14.15
C SER A 221 8.15 21.71 14.86
N LYS A 222 8.94 21.51 15.92
CA LYS A 222 9.65 22.60 16.61
C LYS A 222 10.66 23.28 15.68
N LEU A 223 11.22 22.53 14.73
CA LEU A 223 12.13 23.05 13.71
C LEU A 223 11.40 23.84 12.63
N ASN A 224 10.22 23.38 12.21
CA ASN A 224 9.44 24.04 11.17
C ASN A 224 7.93 24.12 11.51
N LYS A 225 7.48 25.30 11.94
CA LYS A 225 6.08 25.58 12.29
C LYS A 225 5.13 25.50 11.09
N SER A 226 5.61 25.56 9.85
CA SER A 226 4.75 25.42 8.66
C SER A 226 4.37 23.96 8.39
N HIS A 227 5.09 22.99 8.96
CA HIS A 227 4.76 21.57 8.81
C HIS A 227 3.70 21.19 9.83
N LEU A 228 2.44 21.51 9.51
CA LEU A 228 1.28 21.15 10.31
C LEU A 228 1.07 19.64 10.30
N ARG A 229 0.82 19.11 11.49
CA ARG A 229 0.63 17.69 11.75
C ARG A 229 -0.48 17.50 12.76
N VAL A 230 -0.93 16.26 12.86
CA VAL A 230 -1.81 15.80 13.93
C VAL A 230 -1.20 14.54 14.53
N ARG A 231 -1.14 14.44 15.85
CA ARG A 231 -0.69 13.23 16.56
C ARG A 231 -1.86 12.53 17.22
N CYS A 232 -1.74 11.23 17.48
CA CYS A 232 -2.75 10.49 18.22
C CYS A 232 -2.93 11.08 19.64
N SER A 233 -4.17 11.13 20.13
CA SER A 233 -4.49 11.55 21.50
C SER A 233 -4.23 10.47 22.56
N GLY A 234 -3.96 9.22 22.15
CA GLY A 234 -3.71 8.11 23.05
C GLY A 234 -2.43 8.28 23.89
N ALA A 235 -2.51 7.95 25.17
CA ALA A 235 -1.40 8.05 26.11
C ALA A 235 -0.22 7.17 25.65
N GLY A 236 0.98 7.77 25.58
CA GLY A 236 2.18 7.08 25.11
C GLY A 236 2.21 6.77 23.61
N CYS A 237 1.21 7.18 22.83
CA CYS A 237 1.22 6.97 21.39
C CYS A 237 2.03 8.05 20.67
N TRP A 238 2.91 7.63 19.76
CA TRP A 238 3.80 8.51 18.99
C TRP A 238 3.42 8.63 17.52
N TRP A 239 2.31 8.01 17.09
CA TRP A 239 1.84 8.15 15.73
C TRP A 239 1.41 9.59 15.43
N SER A 240 1.87 10.11 14.29
CA SER A 240 1.40 11.38 13.75
C SER A 240 1.31 11.36 12.23
N TRP A 241 0.45 12.22 11.69
CA TRP A 241 0.16 12.37 10.28
C TRP A 241 0.33 13.83 9.86
N ALA A 242 0.69 14.05 8.60
CA ALA A 242 0.66 15.40 8.01
C ALA A 242 -0.79 15.82 7.78
N GLU A 243 -1.07 17.13 7.83
CA GLU A 243 -2.35 17.66 7.36
C GLU A 243 -2.42 17.67 5.81
N PRO A 244 -3.62 17.50 5.19
CA PRO A 244 -4.93 17.31 5.83
C PRO A 244 -5.12 15.92 6.45
N ARG A 245 -6.02 15.84 7.44
CA ARG A 245 -6.33 14.61 8.17
C ARG A 245 -6.94 13.55 7.25
N ALA A 246 -6.23 12.45 7.02
CA ALA A 246 -6.78 11.29 6.33
C ALA A 246 -7.57 10.43 7.34
N THR A 247 -8.90 10.60 7.40
CA THR A 247 -9.81 9.88 8.32
C THR A 247 -9.52 8.38 8.40
N ALA A 248 -9.38 7.73 7.25
CA ALA A 248 -9.11 6.30 7.16
C ALA A 248 -7.81 5.89 7.88
N ARG A 249 -6.74 6.68 7.77
CA ARG A 249 -5.46 6.39 8.42
C ARG A 249 -5.54 6.57 9.93
N ILE A 250 -6.27 7.59 10.38
CA ILE A 250 -6.47 7.88 11.80
C ILE A 250 -7.32 6.78 12.45
N PHE A 251 -8.45 6.42 11.85
CA PHE A 251 -9.34 5.38 12.36
C PHE A 251 -8.64 4.03 12.44
N ASN A 252 -7.91 3.68 11.38
CA ASN A 252 -7.14 2.44 11.33
C ASN A 252 -6.10 2.34 12.45
N HIS A 253 -5.35 3.42 12.70
CA HIS A 253 -4.44 3.45 13.84
C HIS A 253 -5.19 3.39 15.18
N ALA A 254 -6.25 4.19 15.33
CA ALA A 254 -6.99 4.32 16.57
C ALA A 254 -7.60 2.99 17.02
N PHE A 255 -8.06 2.17 16.07
CA PHE A 255 -8.60 0.84 16.35
C PHE A 255 -7.62 -0.06 17.13
N TRP A 256 -6.33 0.01 16.83
CA TRP A 256 -5.28 -0.79 17.48
C TRP A 256 -4.49 -0.04 18.56
N CYS A 257 -4.80 1.24 18.80
CA CYS A 257 -4.01 2.07 19.70
C CYS A 257 -4.31 1.74 21.17
N ASN A 258 -3.37 1.06 21.83
CA ASN A 258 -3.48 0.76 23.27
C ASN A 258 -3.49 2.00 24.19
N GLY A 259 -3.03 3.15 23.67
CA GLY A 259 -3.07 4.42 24.40
C GLY A 259 -4.46 5.07 24.43
N LEU A 260 -5.40 4.62 23.60
CA LEU A 260 -6.78 5.12 23.59
C LEU A 260 -7.66 4.33 24.56
N ASN A 261 -8.65 5.02 25.14
CA ASN A 261 -9.70 4.38 25.95
C ASN A 261 -10.44 3.31 25.10
N SER A 262 -10.82 2.18 25.70
CA SER A 262 -11.64 1.14 25.07
C SER A 262 -12.92 1.71 24.46
N GLU A 263 -13.60 2.63 25.16
CA GLU A 263 -14.82 3.28 24.65
C GLU A 263 -14.57 4.03 23.33
N LEU A 264 -13.43 4.74 23.23
CA LEU A 264 -13.05 5.42 21.99
C LEU A 264 -12.72 4.45 20.87
N ARG A 265 -12.10 3.30 21.19
CA ARG A 265 -11.79 2.26 20.20
C ARG A 265 -13.06 1.60 19.66
N GLU A 266 -14.03 1.33 20.51
CA GLU A 266 -15.34 0.80 20.11
C GLU A 266 -16.11 1.81 19.24
N GLU A 267 -16.06 3.11 19.59
CA GLU A 267 -16.63 4.19 18.77
C GLU A 267 -15.95 4.28 17.39
N VAL A 268 -14.61 4.17 17.34
CA VAL A 268 -13.86 4.10 16.08
C VAL A 268 -14.31 2.91 15.25
N GLN A 269 -14.46 1.73 15.85
CA GLN A 269 -14.92 0.54 15.14
C GLN A 269 -16.31 0.76 14.53
N ARG A 270 -17.25 1.29 15.32
CA ARG A 270 -18.62 1.54 14.87
C ARG A 270 -18.67 2.56 13.73
N ARG A 271 -17.94 3.67 13.84
CA ARG A 271 -17.89 4.69 12.76
C ARG A 271 -17.13 4.20 11.53
N SER A 272 -16.08 3.40 11.70
CA SER A 272 -15.37 2.78 10.58
C SER A 272 -16.29 1.85 9.78
N ALA A 273 -17.10 1.05 10.48
CA ALA A 273 -18.11 0.20 9.85
C ALA A 273 -19.18 1.02 9.10
N ALA A 274 -19.63 2.15 9.67
CA ALA A 274 -20.58 3.05 9.03
C ALA A 274 -20.02 3.72 7.76
N LEU A 275 -18.70 3.89 7.68
CA LEU A 275 -18.03 4.42 6.48
C LEU A 275 -17.80 3.37 5.38
N SER A 276 -18.07 2.09 5.67
CA SER A 276 -17.87 1.00 4.71
C SER A 276 -18.72 1.18 3.45
N LEU A 277 -18.22 0.66 2.33
CA LEU A 277 -18.91 0.74 1.05
C LEU A 277 -20.28 0.05 1.11
N ALA A 278 -20.39 -1.06 1.84
CA ALA A 278 -21.64 -1.79 2.01
C ALA A 278 -22.74 -0.91 2.61
N VAL A 279 -22.42 -0.15 3.67
CA VAL A 279 -23.37 0.78 4.30
C VAL A 279 -23.76 1.91 3.34
N LYS A 280 -22.80 2.45 2.59
CA LYS A 280 -23.08 3.49 1.59
C LYS A 280 -23.99 2.99 0.46
N VAL A 281 -23.76 1.77 -0.03
CA VAL A 281 -24.61 1.15 -1.07
C VAL A 281 -26.02 0.92 -0.53
N GLN A 282 -26.15 0.45 0.71
CA GLN A 282 -27.45 0.25 1.35
C GLN A 282 -28.21 1.56 1.57
N GLN A 283 -27.51 2.63 1.97
CA GLN A 283 -28.09 3.98 2.10
C GLN A 283 -28.57 4.52 0.75
N GLN A 284 -27.78 4.36 -0.31
CA GLN A 284 -28.18 4.77 -1.66
C GLN A 284 -29.43 4.04 -2.15
N ASN A 285 -29.59 2.75 -1.82
CA ASN A 285 -30.78 1.99 -2.17
C ASN A 285 -32.02 2.43 -1.38
N ASN A 286 -31.85 2.81 -0.12
CA ASN A 286 -32.96 3.27 0.72
C ASN A 286 -33.43 4.68 0.35
N ASP A 287 -32.50 5.61 0.09
CA ASP A 287 -32.84 7.00 -0.29
C ASP A 287 -33.42 7.08 -1.71
N GLY A 288 -33.12 6.09 -2.56
CA GLY A 288 -33.73 5.92 -3.89
C GLY A 288 -35.22 5.53 -3.89
N THR A 289 -35.82 5.26 -2.72
CA THR A 289 -37.27 4.99 -2.59
C THR A 289 -38.08 6.24 -2.21
N THR A 290 -37.47 7.43 -2.27
CA THR A 290 -38.27 8.64 -2.49
C THR A 290 -38.57 8.68 -3.97
N SER A 291 -39.67 8.04 -4.37
CA SER A 291 -40.20 8.06 -5.72
C SER A 291 -40.22 9.50 -6.21
N THR A 292 -39.24 9.90 -7.01
CA THR A 292 -39.45 11.01 -7.93
C THR A 292 -40.53 10.47 -8.85
N PRO A 293 -41.77 11.00 -8.81
CA PRO A 293 -42.81 10.52 -9.71
C PRO A 293 -42.23 10.63 -11.11
N LEU A 294 -42.22 9.51 -11.84
CA LEU A 294 -41.91 9.53 -13.26
C LEU A 294 -42.73 10.66 -13.88
N PRO A 295 -42.10 11.62 -14.59
CA PRO A 295 -42.84 12.69 -15.22
C PRO A 295 -43.95 12.04 -16.04
N SER A 296 -45.18 12.47 -15.79
CA SER A 296 -46.31 11.86 -16.48
C SER A 296 -46.10 12.01 -17.99
N LEU A 297 -46.61 11.07 -18.78
CA LEU A 297 -46.48 11.12 -20.23
C LEU A 297 -47.00 12.45 -20.82
N GLU A 298 -47.92 13.11 -20.10
CA GLU A 298 -48.44 14.45 -20.38
C GLU A 298 -47.39 15.57 -20.19
N GLU A 299 -46.54 15.50 -19.17
CA GLU A 299 -45.47 16.48 -18.93
C GLU A 299 -44.34 16.37 -19.96
N ILE A 300 -44.11 15.16 -20.48
CA ILE A 300 -43.18 14.93 -21.59
C ILE A 300 -43.72 15.56 -22.87
N ARG A 301 -45.02 15.39 -23.15
CA ARG A 301 -45.70 15.98 -24.32
C ARG A 301 -45.71 17.51 -24.30
N GLN A 302 -46.02 18.13 -23.16
CA GLN A 302 -46.03 19.59 -23.04
C GLN A 302 -44.64 20.24 -23.21
N LYS A 303 -43.57 19.49 -23.01
CA LYS A 303 -42.20 19.97 -23.20
C LYS A 303 -41.79 20.00 -24.67
N GLU A 304 -42.30 19.09 -25.49
CA GLU A 304 -42.03 19.06 -26.94
C GLU A 304 -42.78 20.18 -27.69
N GLU A 305 -44.00 20.51 -27.26
CA GLU A 305 -44.81 21.57 -27.89
C GLU A 305 -44.32 23.00 -27.60
N ARG A 306 -43.47 23.21 -26.58
CA ARG A 306 -42.90 24.53 -26.25
C ARG A 306 -41.60 24.87 -26.98
N THR A 307 -41.09 23.95 -27.79
CA THR A 307 -39.83 24.11 -28.54
C THR A 307 -40.02 24.47 -30.01
N VAL A 308 -41.24 24.84 -30.41
CA VAL A 308 -41.57 25.33 -31.76
C VAL A 308 -41.99 26.79 -31.72
#